data_AF-A0A9E3X885-F1
#
_entry.id   AF-A0A9E3X885-F1
#
_cell.length_a   1.000
_cell.length_b   1.000
_cell.length_c   1.000
_cell.angle_alpha   90.00
_cell.angle_beta   90.00
_cell.angle_gamma   90.00
#
_symmetry.space_group_name_H-M   'P 1'
#
loop_
_entity.id
_entity.type
_entity.pdbx_description
1 polymer ?
#
loop_
_entity_poly.entity_id
_entity_poly.type
_entity_poly.pdbx_seq_one_letter_code
_entity_poly.pdbx_strand_id
1 'polypeptide(L)' 'MDVNITRAGFHIGFFVAFISGLLLLVVERDTAEFAISLISFVIGLTFLAIIVAIVKWQQWRNRM' A
#
# COMPACT_ATOMS: atom_id res chain seq x y z
N MET A 1 8.83 9.16 13.54
CA MET A 1 8.57 7.71 13.46
C MET A 1 9.91 7.00 13.43
N ASP A 2 10.07 5.95 14.21
CA ASP A 2 11.23 5.08 14.09
C ASP A 2 11.38 4.59 12.66
N VAL A 3 12.61 4.62 12.13
CA VAL A 3 12.92 4.15 10.76
C VAL A 3 12.44 2.71 10.55
N ASN A 4 12.47 1.90 11.60
CA ASN A 4 11.95 0.53 11.60
C ASN A 4 10.44 0.47 11.38
N ILE A 5 9.66 1.40 11.94
CA ILE A 5 8.20 1.45 11.77
C ILE A 5 7.84 1.82 10.34
N THR A 6 8.51 2.83 9.76
CA THR A 6 8.26 3.24 8.36
C THR A 6 8.65 2.13 7.37
N ARG A 7 9.78 1.45 7.61
CA ARG A 7 10.23 0.32 6.77
C ARG A 7 9.29 -0.88 6.88
N ALA A 8 8.84 -1.23 8.08
CA ALA A 8 7.90 -2.33 8.30
C ALA A 8 6.53 -2.01 7.66
N GLY A 9 6.02 -0.80 7.89
CA GLY A 9 4.78 -0.32 7.28
C GLY A 9 4.83 -0.37 5.75
N PHE A 10 5.94 0.06 5.14
CA PHE A 10 6.10 -0.01 3.68
C PHE A 10 6.04 -1.44 3.16
N HIS A 11 6.75 -2.40 3.78
CA HIS A 11 6.69 -3.81 3.35
C HIS A 11 5.30 -4.41 3.50
N ILE A 12 4.60 -4.12 4.59
CA ILE A 12 3.23 -4.61 4.80
C ILE A 12 2.29 -4.01 3.74
N GLY A 13 2.33 -2.69 3.56
CA GLY A 13 1.51 -2.00 2.56
C GLY A 13 1.79 -2.50 1.14
N PHE A 14 3.06 -2.71 0.81
CA PHE A 14 3.49 -3.27 -0.46
C PHE A 14 2.99 -4.69 -0.66
N PHE A 15 3.14 -5.56 0.34
CA PHE A 15 2.67 -6.93 0.28
C PHE A 15 1.15 -7.00 0.05
N VAL A 16 0.38 -6.23 0.83
CA VAL A 16 -1.09 -6.19 0.69
C VAL A 16 -1.49 -5.69 -0.69
N ALA A 17 -0.95 -4.56 -1.14
CA ALA A 17 -1.26 -4.02 -2.46
C ALA A 17 -0.85 -4.99 -3.58
N PHE A 18 0.32 -5.62 -3.47
CA PHE A 18 0.81 -6.55 -4.49
C PHE A 18 -0.07 -7.80 -4.59
N ILE A 19 -0.37 -8.45 -3.47
CA ILE A 19 -1.20 -9.66 -3.45
C ILE A 19 -2.63 -9.36 -3.87
N SER A 20 -3.24 -8.29 -3.35
CA SER A 20 -4.59 -7.90 -3.76
C SER A 20 -4.65 -7.55 -5.25
N GLY A 21 -3.62 -6.89 -5.80
CA GLY A 21 -3.52 -6.61 -7.23
C GLY A 21 -3.39 -7.88 -8.07
N LEU A 22 -2.64 -8.87 -7.58
CA LEU A 22 -2.47 -10.17 -8.25
C LEU A 22 -3.78 -10.96 -8.25
N LEU A 23 -4.50 -10.97 -7.13
CA LEU A 23 -5.82 -11.59 -7.00
C LEU A 23 -6.84 -10.97 -7.97
N LEU A 24 -6.81 -9.66 -8.18
CA LEU A 24 -7.71 -9.01 -9.14
C LEU A 24 -7.55 -9.50 -10.59
N LEU A 25 -6.39 -10.07 -10.95
CA LEU A 25 -6.15 -10.63 -12.28
C LEU A 25 -6.69 -12.06 -12.43
N VAL A 26 -6.90 -12.76 -11.32
CA VAL A 26 -7.25 -14.20 -11.28
C VAL A 26 -8.70 -14.42 -10.86
N VAL A 27 -9.22 -13.58 -9.96
CA VAL A 27 -10.56 -13.72 -9.38
C VAL A 27 -11.64 -13.22 -10.36
N GLU A 28 -12.72 -13.98 -10.47
CA GLU A 28 -13.88 -13.62 -11.30
C GLU A 28 -14.59 -12.37 -10.80
N ARG A 29 -14.94 -11.47 -11.73
CA ARG A 29 -15.43 -10.12 -11.43
C ARG A 29 -16.76 -10.05 -10.66
N ASP A 30 -17.63 -11.04 -10.82
CA ASP A 30 -18.98 -11.07 -10.22
C ASP A 30 -19.02 -11.80 -8.87
N THR A 31 -17.88 -11.85 -8.17
CA THR A 31 -17.77 -12.51 -6.87
C THR A 31 -17.49 -11.52 -5.74
N ALA A 32 -17.89 -11.87 -4.52
CA ALA A 32 -17.55 -11.10 -3.32
C ALA A 32 -16.02 -11.00 -3.14
N GLU A 33 -15.28 -12.02 -3.56
CA GLU A 33 -13.82 -12.08 -3.52
C GLU A 33 -13.18 -10.97 -4.37
N PHE A 34 -13.73 -10.69 -5.54
CA PHE A 34 -13.26 -9.59 -6.39
C PHE A 34 -13.48 -8.24 -5.73
N ALA A 35 -14.67 -8.01 -5.15
CA ALA A 35 -14.98 -6.75 -4.46
C ALA A 35 -14.04 -6.51 -3.26
N ILE A 36 -13.80 -7.54 -2.44
CA ILE A 36 -12.90 -7.45 -1.28
C ILE A 36 -11.45 -7.24 -1.74
N SER A 37 -11.02 -7.95 -2.79
CA SER A 37 -9.68 -7.78 -3.36
C SER A 37 -9.48 -6.37 -3.91
N LEU A 38 -10.50 -5.79 -4.55
CA LEU A 38 -10.46 -4.44 -5.09
C LEU A 38 -10.35 -3.40 -3.98
N ILE A 39 -11.17 -3.51 -2.95
CA ILE A 39 -11.13 -2.60 -1.79
C ILE A 39 -9.77 -2.71 -1.08
N SER A 40 -9.29 -3.93 -0.85
CA SER A 40 -7.99 -4.17 -0.22
C SER A 40 -6.84 -3.59 -1.04
N PHE A 41 -6.90 -3.71 -2.37
CA PHE A 41 -5.94 -3.12 -3.28
C PHE A 41 -5.91 -1.58 -3.17
N VAL A 42 -7.08 -0.94 -3.19
CA VAL A 42 -7.20 0.52 -3.07
C VAL A 42 -6.68 1.01 -1.70
N ILE A 43 -7.01 0.30 -0.62
CA ILE A 43 -6.50 0.62 0.72
C ILE A 43 -4.98 0.48 0.78
N GLY A 44 -4.43 -0.61 0.25
CA GLY A 44 -2.98 -0.84 0.20
C GLY A 44 -2.24 0.24 -0.58
N LEU A 45 -2.76 0.64 -1.74
CA LEU A 45 -2.20 1.74 -2.54
C LEU A 45 -2.27 3.09 -1.81
N THR A 46 -3.40 3.38 -1.16
CA THR A 46 -3.57 4.62 -0.39
C THR A 46 -2.58 4.68 0.77
N PHE A 47 -2.42 3.56 1.48
CA PHE A 47 -1.46 3.46 2.59
C PHE A 47 -0.01 3.65 2.13
N LEU A 48 0.37 3.01 1.02
CA LEU A 48 1.68 3.22 0.39
C LEU A 48 1.90 4.67 -0.01
N ALA A 49 0.91 5.31 -0.64
CA ALA A 49 0.99 6.71 -1.05
C ALA A 49 1.23 7.63 0.15
N ILE A 50 0.57 7.38 1.28
CA ILE A 50 0.79 8.11 2.54
C ILE A 50 2.22 7.94 3.04
N ILE A 51 2.73 6.70 3.10
CA ILE A 51 4.12 6.45 3.54
C ILE A 51 5.11 7.17 2.64
N VAL A 52 4.93 7.07 1.32
CA VAL A 52 5.80 7.76 0.34
C VAL A 52 5.74 9.27 0.53
N ALA A 53 4.55 9.84 0.75
CA ALA A 53 4.38 11.27 0.99
C ALA A 53 5.11 11.72 2.26
N ILE A 54 5.00 10.96 3.35
CA ILE A 54 5.70 11.24 4.62
C ILE A 54 7.22 11.19 4.41
N VAL A 55 7.72 10.14 3.76
CA VAL A 55 9.16 9.98 3.50
C VAL A 55 9.67 11.12 2.63
N LYS A 56 8.96 11.47 1.56
CA LYS A 56 9.32 12.60 0.69
C LYS A 56 9.31 13.92 1.45
N TRP A 57 8.31 14.17 2.29
CA TRP A 57 8.23 15.38 3.11
C TRP A 57 9.41 15.49 4.07
N GLN A 58 9.77 14.39 4.72
CA GLN A 58 10.89 14.35 5.65
C GLN A 58 12.24 14.53 4.94
N GLN A 59 12.42 13.93 3.76
CA GLN A 59 13.60 14.15 2.93
C GLN A 59 13.72 15.60 2.46
N TRP A 60 12.60 16.22 2.06
CA TRP A 60 12.59 17.62 1.65
C TRP A 60 12.95 18.54 2.81
N ARG A 61 12.42 18.28 4.01
CA ARG A 61 12.76 19.05 5.22
C ARG A 61 14.21 18.90 5.66
N ASN A 62 14.85 17.74 5.47
CA ASN A 62 16.26 17.53 5.84
C ASN A 62 17.26 18.13 4.83
N ARG A 63 16.81 18.55 3.64
CA ARG A 63 17.66 19.17 2.61
C ARG A 63 17.70 20.70 2.70
N MET A 64 16.84 21.30 3.52
CA MET A 64 16.85 22.74 3.86
C MET A 64 17.49 22.93 5.23
#